data_AF-A0A366S713-F1
#
_entry.id   AF-A0A366S713-F1
#
_cell.length_a   1.000
_cell.length_b   1.000
_cell.length_c   1.000
_cell.angle_alpha   90.00
_cell.angle_beta   90.00
_cell.angle_gamma   90.00
#
_symmetry.space_group_name_H-M   'P 1'
#
loop_
_entity.id
_entity.type
_entity.pdbx_description
1 polymer ?
#
loop_
_entity_poly.entity_id
_entity_poly.type
_entity_poly.pdbx_seq_one_letter_code
_entity_poly.pdbx_strand_id
1 'polypeptide(L)' 'MPERRQSHPKAPTGLNDETAVETHDLIHNAEVEEQKMHGKDALTQEDVGVEDSGNQKGESAMDKVKGALNLGK' A
#
# COMPACT_ATOMS: atom_id res chain seq x y z
N MET A 1 -12.31 -17.37 10.59
CA MET A 1 -12.08 -16.23 9.69
C MET A 1 -11.77 -15.01 10.56
N PRO A 2 -10.57 -14.41 10.51
CA PRO A 2 -10.31 -13.19 11.27
C PRO A 2 -11.14 -12.03 10.70
N GLU A 3 -11.77 -11.25 11.58
CA GLU A 3 -12.60 -10.10 11.19
C GLU A 3 -11.76 -9.04 10.49
N ARG A 4 -12.22 -8.61 9.31
CA ARG A 4 -11.59 -7.54 8.54
C ARG A 4 -11.87 -6.22 9.27
N ARG A 5 -10.85 -5.63 9.90
CA ARG A 5 -10.95 -4.32 10.56
C ARG A 5 -11.54 -3.31 9.59
N GLN A 6 -12.65 -2.68 9.97
CA GLN A 6 -13.25 -1.57 9.22
C GLN A 6 -12.21 -0.47 9.06
N SER A 7 -11.77 -0.22 7.82
CA SER A 7 -11.01 0.97 7.49
C SER A 7 -11.96 2.16 7.54
N HIS A 8 -12.07 2.79 8.71
CA HIS A 8 -12.76 4.07 8.82
C HIS A 8 -12.05 5.09 7.93
N PRO A 9 -12.78 6.04 7.30
CA PRO A 9 -12.15 7.17 6.63
C PRO A 9 -11.22 7.84 7.63
N LYS A 10 -9.94 7.93 7.27
CA LYS A 10 -8.90 8.49 8.13
C LYS A 10 -9.28 9.94 8.38
N ALA A 11 -9.64 10.27 9.61
CA ALA A 11 -9.89 11.66 10.00
C ALA A 11 -8.67 12.50 9.56
N PRO A 12 -8.88 13.74 9.07
CA PRO A 12 -7.77 14.58 8.64
C PRO A 12 -6.75 14.65 9.78
N THR A 13 -5.55 14.15 9.51
CA THR A 13 -4.51 13.93 10.51
C THR A 13 -3.86 15.23 11.00
N GLY A 14 -4.30 16.37 10.46
CA GLY A 14 -3.69 17.68 10.66
C GLY A 14 -2.38 17.86 9.88
N LEU A 15 -1.96 16.85 9.10
CA LEU A 15 -0.83 16.92 8.18
C LEU A 15 -1.31 17.39 6.82
N ASN A 16 -0.59 18.31 6.20
CA ASN A 16 -0.81 18.67 4.81
C ASN A 16 -0.13 17.64 3.89
N ASP A 17 -0.52 17.63 2.61
CA ASP A 17 0.02 16.68 1.64
C ASP A 17 1.53 16.86 1.42
N GLU A 18 2.03 18.11 1.49
CA GLU A 18 3.45 18.42 1.33
C GLU A 18 4.32 17.76 2.40
N THR A 19 3.95 17.88 3.68
CA THR A 19 4.63 17.23 4.79
C THR A 19 4.48 15.70 4.72
N ALA A 20 3.33 15.19 4.26
CA ALA A 20 3.17 13.75 4.07
C ALA A 20 4.16 13.21 3.01
N VAL A 21 4.35 13.93 1.90
CA VAL A 21 5.33 13.59 0.86
C VAL A 21 6.76 13.70 1.38
N GLU A 22 7.11 14.81 2.04
CA GLU A 22 8.45 15.00 2.60
C GLU A 22 8.81 13.87 3.57
N THR A 23 7.91 13.54 4.49
CA THR A 23 8.14 12.45 5.46
C THR A 23 8.25 11.09 4.77
N HIS A 24 7.48 10.85 3.71
CA HIS A 24 7.59 9.64 2.90
C HIS A 24 8.97 9.51 2.26
N ASP A 25 9.48 10.59 1.65
CA ASP A 25 10.80 10.60 1.00
C ASP A 25 11.94 10.40 2.00
N LEU A 26 11.83 10.99 3.20
CA LEU A 26 12.80 10.80 4.28
C LEU A 26 12.86 9.34 4.74
N ILE A 27 11.70 8.71 4.91
CA ILE A 27 11.62 7.30 5.32
C ILE A 27 12.20 6.41 4.22
N HIS A 28 11.80 6.61 2.97
CA HIS A 28 12.28 5.84 1.83
C HIS A 28 13.82 5.90 1.71
N ASN A 29 14.41 7.09 1.84
CA ASN A 29 15.86 7.24 1.79
C ASN A 29 16.55 6.49 2.94
N ALA A 30 15.99 6.55 4.16
CA ALA A 30 16.52 5.81 5.30
C ALA A 30 16.45 4.29 5.08
N GLU A 31 15.38 3.79 4.48
CA GLU A 31 15.23 2.37 4.13
C GLU A 31 16.25 1.92 3.09
N VAL A 32 16.47 2.71 2.05
CA VAL A 32 17.49 2.42 1.03
C VAL A 32 18.89 2.38 1.63
N GLU A 33 19.22 3.29 2.54
CA GLU A 33 20.51 3.27 3.23
C GLU A 33 20.66 2.06 4.15
N GLU A 34 19.61 1.69 4.85
CA GLU A 34 19.56 0.51 5.73
C GLU A 34 19.81 -0.77 4.92
N GLN A 35 19.15 -0.93 3.77
CA GLN A 35 19.38 -2.05 2.85
C GLN A 35 20.82 -2.07 2.31
N LYS A 36 21.41 -0.92 1.98
CA LYS A 36 22.80 -0.84 1.52
C LYS A 36 23.79 -1.30 2.60
N MET A 37 23.52 -0.99 3.88
CA MET A 37 24.41 -1.31 4.98
C MET A 37 24.23 -2.73 5.52
N HIS A 38 22.98 -3.22 5.57
CA HIS A 38 22.63 -4.46 6.26
C HIS A 38 22.24 -5.60 5.30
N GLY A 39 21.93 -5.31 4.04
CA GLY A 39 21.63 -6.30 3.01
C GLY A 39 20.53 -7.27 3.45
N LYS A 40 20.88 -8.55 3.61
CA LYS A 40 19.95 -9.62 4.04
C LYS A 40 19.49 -9.51 5.49
N ASP A 41 20.23 -8.78 6.33
CA ASP A 41 19.94 -8.59 7.75
C ASP A 41 19.22 -7.26 7.98
N ALA A 42 18.78 -6.62 6.88
CA ALA A 42 18.01 -5.39 6.92
C ALA A 42 16.68 -5.57 7.66
N LEU A 43 16.34 -4.60 8.52
CA LEU A 43 15.05 -4.55 9.20
C LEU A 43 13.92 -4.05 8.29
N THR A 44 14.28 -3.33 7.22
CA THR A 44 13.34 -2.77 6.26
C THR A 44 13.00 -3.79 5.18
N GLN A 45 11.82 -3.64 4.57
CA GLN A 45 11.42 -4.50 3.46
C GLN A 45 12.21 -4.10 2.21
N GLU A 46 12.64 -5.06 1.41
CA GLU A 46 13.23 -4.78 0.10
C GLU A 46 12.34 -3.83 -0.69
N ASP A 47 12.95 -2.83 -1.35
CA ASP A 47 12.23 -1.86 -2.18
C ASP A 47 11.74 -2.54 -3.46
N VAL A 48 10.67 -3.32 -3.30
CA VAL A 48 9.78 -3.71 -4.38
C VAL A 48 8.89 -2.51 -4.58
N GLY A 49 9.44 -1.48 -5.24
CA GLY A 49 8.72 -0.25 -5.54
C GLY A 49 7.32 -0.60 -6.04
N VAL A 50 6.31 0.25 -5.77
CA VAL A 50 4.93 -0.01 -6.18
C VAL A 50 4.98 -0.46 -7.62
N GLU A 51 4.79 -1.76 -7.85
CA GLU A 51 4.57 -2.21 -9.20
C GLU A 51 3.30 -1.46 -9.59
N ASP A 52 3.44 -0.53 -10.53
CA ASP A 52 2.37 -0.24 -11.46
C ASP A 52 2.14 -1.55 -12.25
N SER A 53 1.70 -2.60 -11.55
CA SER A 53 1.18 -3.79 -12.19
C SER A 53 -0.13 -3.28 -12.80
N GLY A 54 -0.02 -2.72 -13.99
CA GLY A 54 -1.03 -2.70 -15.05
C GLY A 54 -1.47 -4.11 -15.45
N ASN A 55 -1.61 -5.00 -14.47
CA ASN A 55 -2.09 -6.36 -14.54
C ASN A 55 -3.20 -6.59 -13.49
N GLN A 56 -3.99 -5.56 -13.20
CA GLN A 56 -5.41 -5.78 -12.94
C GLN A 56 -6.05 -6.19 -14.27
N LYS A 57 -5.87 -7.45 -14.65
CA LYS A 57 -6.61 -8.05 -15.77
C LYS A 57 -8.11 -7.88 -15.49
N GLY A 58 -8.70 -6.89 -16.16
CA GLY A 58 -10.08 -6.87 -16.66
C GLY A 58 -11.25 -6.95 -15.68
N GLU A 59 -11.06 -6.93 -14.37
CA GLU A 59 -12.19 -6.91 -13.42
C GLU A 59 -12.23 -5.62 -12.63
N SER A 60 -13.28 -4.82 -12.86
CA SER A 60 -13.60 -3.69 -12.01
C SER A 60 -13.78 -4.18 -10.58
N ALA A 61 -13.47 -3.33 -9.59
CA ALA A 61 -13.82 -3.60 -8.20
C ALA A 61 -15.31 -3.97 -8.05
N MET A 62 -16.18 -3.43 -8.91
CA MET A 62 -17.59 -3.80 -8.97
C MET A 62 -17.85 -5.21 -9.50
N ASP A 63 -17.04 -5.73 -10.41
CA ASP A 63 -17.21 -7.08 -10.95
C ASP A 63 -16.86 -8.14 -9.90
N LYS A 64 -15.83 -7.87 -9.09
CA LYS A 64 -15.48 -8.70 -7.93
C LYS A 64 -16.57 -8.67 -6.86
N VAL A 65 -17.17 -7.51 -6.60
CA VAL A 65 -18.30 -7.37 -5.66
C VAL A 65 -19.54 -8.10 -6.19
N LYS A 66 -19.86 -7.99 -7.47
CA LYS A 66 -20.96 -8.73 -8.11
C LYS A 66 -20.77 -10.24 -8.02
N GLY A 67 -19.55 -10.73 -8.23
CA GLY A 67 -19.20 -12.14 -8.05
C GLY A 67 -19.40 -12.61 -6.60
N ALA A 68 -18.92 -11.82 -5.63
CA ALA A 68 -19.06 -12.14 -4.20
C ALA A 68 -20.51 -12.12 -3.70
N LEU A 69 -21.34 -11.25 -4.29
CA LEU A 69 -22.77 -11.17 -3.98
C LEU A 69 -23.63 -12.06 -4.88
N ASN A 70 -23.01 -12.87 -5.74
CA ASN A 70 -23.68 -13.78 -6.66
C ASN A 70 -24.73 -13.10 -7.56
N LEU A 71 -24.52 -11.81 -7.87
CA LEU A 71 -25.42 -10.94 -8.64
C LEU A 71 -25.29 -11.14 -10.17
N GLY A 72 -24.50 -12.13 -10.60
CA GLY A 72 -24.23 -12.45 -12.00
C GLY A 72 -25.00 -13.68 -12.51
N LYS A 73 -26.33 -13.69 -12.36
CA LYS A 73 -27.24 -14.56 -13.12
C LYS A 73 -28.22 -13.72 -13.91
#